data_AF-A0A6B3I0X8-F1
#
_entry.id   AF-A0A6B3I0X8-F1
#
_cell.length_a   1.000
_cell.length_b   1.000
_cell.length_c   1.000
_cell.angle_alpha   90.00
_cell.angle_beta   90.00
_cell.angle_gamma   90.00
#
_symmetry.space_group_name_H-M   'P 1'
#
loop_
_entity.id
_entity.type
_entity.pdbx_description
1 polymer ?
#
loop_
_entity_poly.entity_id
_entity_poly.type
_entity_poly.pdbx_seq_one_letter_code
_entity_poly.pdbx_strand_id
1 'polypeptide(L)'
;HDSLGLCDELERLMADHVTGYRDEWAETIDDPERLRRFVTFVNAPDAPDPSVRFVPERDQMKPDLELLAGPVLAVRTLEGTSS
;
A
#
# COMPACT_ATOMS: atom_id res chain seq x y z
N HIS A 1 -33.23 5.75 -27.65
CA HIS A 1 -34.47 4.98 -27.42
C HIS A 1 -34.17 4.03 -26.27
N ASP A 2 -34.89 4.15 -25.16
CA ASP A 2 -34.80 3.16 -24.08
C ASP A 2 -35.61 1.93 -24.50
N SER A 3 -34.93 1.00 -25.17
CA SER A 3 -35.56 -0.18 -25.76
C SER A 3 -35.96 -1.23 -24.73
N LEU A 4 -35.47 -1.12 -23.49
CA LEU A 4 -35.67 -2.08 -22.42
C LEU A 4 -36.47 -1.50 -21.24
N GLY A 5 -36.64 -0.18 -21.17
CA GLY A 5 -37.38 0.51 -20.11
C GLY A 5 -36.63 0.60 -18.78
N LEU A 6 -35.29 0.48 -18.79
CA LEU A 6 -34.47 0.33 -17.58
C LEU A 6 -33.57 1.54 -17.30
N CYS A 7 -33.56 2.56 -18.18
CA CYS A 7 -32.61 3.67 -18.03
C CYS A 7 -32.77 4.39 -16.68
N ASP A 8 -34.01 4.72 -16.29
CA ASP A 8 -34.28 5.43 -15.03
C ASP A 8 -33.92 4.58 -13.80
N GLU A 9 -34.13 3.26 -13.88
CA GLU A 9 -33.76 2.34 -12.80
C GLU A 9 -32.24 2.25 -12.64
N LEU A 10 -31.50 2.13 -13.74
CA LEU A 10 -30.04 2.06 -13.72
C LEU A 10 -29.42 3.35 -13.21
N GLU A 11 -29.97 4.51 -13.60
CA GLU A 11 -29.51 5.80 -13.09
C GLU A 11 -29.73 5.92 -11.58
N ARG A 12 -30.89 5.48 -11.08
CA ARG A 12 -31.17 5.44 -9.64
C ARG A 12 -30.18 4.52 -8.91
N LEU A 13 -29.90 3.33 -9.44
CA LEU A 13 -28.94 2.40 -8.82
C LEU A 13 -27.53 2.97 -8.77
N MET A 14 -27.10 3.68 -9.81
CA MET A 14 -25.81 4.37 -9.82
C MET A 14 -25.78 5.53 -8.81
N ALA A 15 -26.84 6.33 -8.75
CA ALA A 15 -26.95 7.41 -7.76
C ALA A 15 -26.90 6.88 -6.33
N ASP A 16 -27.60 5.78 -6.04
CA ASP A 16 -27.58 5.10 -4.74
C ASP A 16 -26.16 4.59 -4.42
N HIS A 17 -25.47 3.98 -5.39
CA HIS A 17 -24.11 3.48 -5.23
C HIS A 17 -23.10 4.60 -4.92
N VAL A 18 -23.13 5.68 -5.70
CA VAL A 18 -22.23 6.83 -5.52
C VAL A 18 -22.51 7.53 -4.20
N THR A 19 -23.77 7.69 -3.82
CA THR A 19 -24.17 8.28 -2.53
C THR A 19 -23.69 7.43 -1.36
N GLY A 20 -23.69 6.10 -1.50
CA GLY A 20 -23.24 5.17 -0.48
C GLY A 20 -21.74 4.91 -0.46
N TYR A 21 -20.99 5.33 -1.49
CA TYR A 21 -19.56 5.09 -1.58
C TYR A 21 -18.80 5.86 -0.48
N ARG A 22 -17.87 5.17 0.17
CA ARG A 22 -16.94 5.75 1.14
C ARG A 22 -15.54 5.25 0.88
N ASP A 23 -14.58 6.16 0.91
CA ASP A 23 -13.17 5.86 0.82
C ASP A 23 -12.56 5.86 2.23
N GLU A 24 -12.28 4.66 2.74
CA GLU A 24 -11.69 4.44 4.06
C GLU A 24 -10.31 5.09 4.19
N TRP A 25 -9.57 5.27 3.09
CA TRP A 25 -8.27 5.93 3.09
C TRP A 25 -8.40 7.44 3.21
N ALA A 26 -9.34 8.05 2.47
CA ALA A 26 -9.65 9.47 2.64
C ALA A 26 -10.08 9.76 4.08
N GLU A 27 -11.00 8.94 4.63
CA GLU A 27 -11.42 9.06 6.04
C GLU A 27 -10.24 8.88 7.02
N THR A 28 -9.27 8.02 6.69
CA THR A 28 -8.08 7.79 7.53
C THR A 28 -7.10 8.95 7.49
N ILE A 29 -6.95 9.60 6.33
CA ILE A 29 -6.10 10.79 6.17
C ILE A 29 -6.69 12.00 6.91
N ASP A 30 -8.02 12.13 6.89
CA ASP A 30 -8.74 13.23 7.56
C ASP A 30 -8.86 13.06 9.09
N ASP A 31 -8.56 11.88 9.63
CA ASP A 31 -8.58 11.58 11.07
C ASP A 31 -7.15 11.52 11.65
N PRO A 32 -6.69 12.55 12.39
CA PRO A 32 -5.36 12.58 12.97
C PRO A 32 -5.09 11.46 14.00
N GLU A 33 -6.11 10.86 14.61
CA GLU A 33 -5.95 9.70 15.49
C GLU A 33 -5.70 8.42 14.71
N ARG A 34 -6.40 8.22 13.59
CA ARG A 34 -6.14 7.08 12.69
C ARG A 34 -4.79 7.23 12.01
N LEU A 35 -4.45 8.41 11.53
CA LEU A 35 -3.19 8.68 10.83
C LEU A 35 -1.97 8.39 11.74
N ARG A 36 -2.06 8.73 13.03
CA ARG A 36 -1.00 8.45 14.03
C ARG A 36 -0.66 6.96 14.19
N ARG A 37 -1.51 6.04 13.73
CA ARG A 37 -1.22 4.59 13.76
C ARG A 37 -0.23 4.16 12.68
N PHE A 38 0.02 5.00 11.67
CA PHE A 38 0.91 4.72 10.54
C PHE A 38 2.31 5.33 10.74
N VAL A 39 2.88 5.19 11.93
CA VAL A 39 4.28 5.56 12.22
C VAL A 39 5.17 4.31 12.12
N THR A 40 6.42 4.48 11.69
CA THR A 40 7.33 3.35 11.43
C THR A 40 7.68 2.56 12.70
N PHE A 41 7.88 3.25 13.83
CA PHE A 41 8.08 2.60 15.13
C PHE A 41 7.29 3.32 16.22
N VAL A 42 6.33 2.62 16.83
CA VAL A 42 5.51 3.16 17.94
C VAL A 42 6.36 3.63 19.12
N ASN A 43 7.48 2.94 19.39
CA ASN A 43 8.36 3.23 20.52
C ASN A 43 9.45 4.27 20.21
N ALA A 44 9.65 4.61 18.93
CA ALA A 44 10.68 5.54 18.47
C ALA A 44 10.19 6.29 17.23
N PRO A 45 9.13 7.11 17.35
CA PRO A 45 8.45 7.72 16.20
C PRO A 45 9.35 8.68 15.40
N ASP A 46 10.34 9.28 16.05
CA ASP A 46 11.30 10.20 15.42
C ASP A 46 12.55 9.49 14.85
N ALA A 47 12.69 8.17 15.08
CA ALA A 47 13.82 7.42 14.57
C ALA A 47 13.54 6.97 13.13
N PRO A 48 14.35 7.41 12.14
CA PRO A 48 14.19 6.94 10.78
C PRO A 48 14.51 5.44 10.71
N ASP A 49 13.78 4.70 9.89
CA ASP A 49 14.02 3.29 9.68
C ASP A 49 15.29 3.07 8.87
N PRO A 50 16.34 2.44 9.45
CA PRO A 50 17.60 2.22 8.74
C PRO A 50 17.47 1.22 7.57
N SER A 51 16.36 0.48 7.48
CA SER A 51 16.05 -0.43 6.38
C SER A 51 15.34 0.25 5.20
N VAL A 52 14.95 1.53 5.33
CA VAL A 52 14.23 2.27 4.29
C VAL A 52 15.10 3.44 3.80
N ARG A 53 15.53 3.37 2.54
CA ARG A 53 16.21 4.46 1.82
C ARG A 53 15.56 4.64 0.46
N PHE A 54 15.42 5.88 0.01
CA PHE A 54 14.90 6.22 -1.31
C PHE A 54 16.01 6.79 -2.20
N VAL A 55 15.96 6.43 -3.49
CA VAL A 55 16.88 6.90 -4.53
C VAL A 55 16.08 7.43 -5.72
N PRO A 56 16.52 8.51 -6.40
CA PRO A 56 15.86 9.00 -7.60
C PRO A 56 16.18 8.12 -8.82
N GLU A 57 15.15 7.77 -9.59
CA GLU A 57 15.28 7.07 -10.87
C GLU A 57 14.22 7.59 -11.84
N ARG A 58 14.66 8.13 -12.99
CA ARG A 58 13.77 8.62 -14.06
C ARG A 58 12.68 9.57 -13.53
N ASP A 59 13.09 10.54 -12.72
CA ASP A 59 12.21 11.53 -12.09
C ASP A 59 11.19 10.96 -11.08
N GLN A 60 11.37 9.70 -10.63
CA GLN A 60 10.57 9.09 -9.57
C GLN A 60 11.44 8.71 -8.37
N MET A 61 10.93 8.90 -7.15
CA MET A 61 11.55 8.34 -5.95
C MET A 61 11.19 6.86 -5.83
N LYS A 62 12.20 5.98 -5.87
CA LYS A 62 12.03 4.54 -5.65
C LYS A 62 12.77 4.11 -4.38
N PRO A 63 12.36 2.99 -3.75
CA PRO A 63 13.17 2.38 -2.70
C PRO A 63 14.53 1.93 -3.26
N ASP A 64 15.56 2.08 -2.45
CA ASP A 64 16.89 1.52 -2.68
C ASP A 64 16.79 -0.01 -2.63
N LEU A 65 16.92 -0.64 -3.81
CA LEU A 65 16.76 -2.09 -3.95
C LEU A 65 17.94 -2.86 -3.35
N GLU A 66 19.14 -2.28 -3.26
CA GLU A 66 20.28 -2.93 -2.61
C GLU A 66 20.04 -3.07 -1.11
N LEU A 67 19.47 -2.02 -0.51
CA LEU A 67 19.07 -2.05 0.90
C LEU A 67 17.85 -2.96 1.13
N LEU A 68 16.83 -2.86 0.28
CA LEU A 68 15.56 -3.57 0.44
C LEU A 68 15.69 -5.09 0.21
N ALA A 69 16.49 -5.52 -0.76
CA ALA A 69 16.68 -6.93 -1.06
C ALA A 69 17.45 -7.68 0.05
N GLY A 70 18.11 -6.93 0.95
CA GLY A 70 18.95 -7.49 1.99
C GLY A 70 20.21 -8.17 1.42
N PRO A 71 21.01 -8.83 2.28
CA PRO A 71 22.20 -9.53 1.83
C PRO A 71 21.81 -10.74 0.97
N VAL A 72 22.62 -11.01 -0.06
CA VAL A 72 22.54 -12.29 -0.79
C VAL A 72 22.91 -13.41 0.17
N LEU A 73 21.90 -14.16 0.63
CA LEU A 73 22.12 -15.30 1.50
C LEU A 73 22.63 -16.49 0.65
N ALA A 74 23.76 -17.06 1.04
CA ALA A 74 24.27 -18.26 0.41
C ALA A 74 23.26 -19.41 0.58
N VAL A 75 22.77 -19.95 -0.53
CA VAL A 75 21.94 -21.16 -0.53
C VAL A 75 22.82 -22.30 -0.07
N ARG A 76 22.56 -22.83 1.13
CA ARG A 76 23.18 -24.09 1.57
C ARG A 76 22.56 -25.22 0.76
N THR A 77 23.28 -25.71 -0.25
CA THR A 77 22.94 -26.99 -0.87
C THR A 77 23.22 -28.09 0.15
N LEU A 78 22.26 -28.99 0.36
CA LEU A 78 22.47 -30.19 1.16
C LEU A 78 23.34 -31.16 0.35
N GLU A 79 24.64 -30.87 0.24
CA GLU A 79 25.62 -31.84 -0.24
C GLU A 79 26.57 -32.21 0.90
N GLY A 80 26.42 -33.44 1.39
CA GLY A 80 27.46 -34.11 2.18
C GLY A 80 27.26 -34.17 3.70
N THR A 81 26.13 -34.69 4.19
CA THR A 81 26.20 -35.58 5.37
C THR A 81 26.64 -36.96 4.89
N SER A 82 27.93 -37.08 4.64
CA SER A 82 28.62 -38.35 4.48
C SER A 82 29.86 -38.28 5.37
N SER A 83 29.70 -38.64 6.63
CA SER A 83 30.77 -39.28 7.40
C SER A 83 30.20 -40.04 8.59
#